data_AF-A0A4U9HLJ0-F1
#
_entry.id   AF-A0A4U9HLJ0-F1
#
_cell.length_a   1.000
_cell.length_b   1.000
_cell.length_c   1.000
_cell.angle_alpha   90.00
_cell.angle_beta   90.00
_cell.angle_gamma   90.00
#
_symmetry.space_group_name_H-M   'P 1'
#
loop_
_entity.id
_entity.type
_entity.pdbx_description
1 polymer ?
#
loop_
_entity_poly.entity_id
_entity_poly.type
_entity_poly.pdbx_seq_one_letter_code
_entity_poly.pdbx_strand_id
1 'polypeptide(L)'
;MARQEQLIVTDQDNALVIDNAFDPLRHDDWFLALATFVSDGLAACGYRYCKGGIMATTAQWRQPLAVWERYFADWIGRPTPQSLLDSAIFSTSTASGAKPSGRNS
;
A
#
# COMPACT_ATOMS: atom_id res chain seq x y z
N MET A 1 -9.96 11.06 -3.16
CA MET A 1 -10.00 12.41 -2.54
C MET A 1 -8.58 12.76 -2.13
N ALA A 2 -8.06 13.88 -2.62
CA ALA A 2 -6.74 14.38 -2.29
C ALA A 2 -6.74 14.93 -0.86
N ARG A 3 -5.78 14.53 -0.02
CA ARG A 3 -5.55 15.19 1.27
C ARG A 3 -4.71 16.42 1.02
N GLN A 4 -5.37 17.56 0.84
CA GLN A 4 -4.75 18.87 0.67
C GLN A 4 -4.23 19.46 2.01
N GLU A 5 -3.55 18.66 2.82
CA GLU A 5 -2.85 19.09 4.05
C GLU A 5 -1.46 18.43 4.17
N GLN A 6 -0.67 18.38 3.10
CA GLN A 6 0.75 18.03 3.22
C GLN A 6 1.60 19.30 3.35
N LEU A 7 1.53 19.93 4.52
CA LEU A 7 2.57 20.86 4.96
C LEU A 7 3.53 20.06 5.84
N ILE A 8 4.81 20.03 5.44
CA ILE A 8 5.96 19.33 6.05
C ILE A 8 6.16 17.91 5.48
N VAL A 9 7.08 17.82 4.51
CA VAL A 9 7.80 16.62 4.01
C VAL A 9 7.24 15.29 4.50
N THR A 10 6.46 14.62 3.64
CA THR A 10 5.96 13.29 3.96
C THR A 10 6.99 12.21 3.79
N ASP A 11 6.97 11.31 4.75
CA ASP A 11 7.57 9.99 4.71
C ASP A 11 6.99 9.17 3.55
N GLN A 12 7.76 8.19 3.06
CA GLN A 12 7.30 7.24 2.05
C GLN A 12 6.43 6.15 2.70
N ASP A 13 5.16 6.01 2.32
CA ASP A 13 4.37 4.82 2.64
C ASP A 13 4.14 4.02 1.35
N ASN A 14 4.78 2.87 1.21
CA ASN A 14 4.68 2.07 -0.01
C ASN A 14 4.66 0.55 0.26
N ALA A 15 4.14 -0.19 -0.71
CA ALA A 15 3.96 -1.63 -0.67
C ALA A 15 4.05 -2.24 -2.07
N LEU A 16 4.41 -3.52 -2.14
CA LEU A 16 4.38 -4.34 -3.35
C LEU A 16 3.36 -5.47 -3.19
N VAL A 17 2.46 -5.56 -4.17
CA VAL A 17 1.57 -6.71 -4.39
C VAL A 17 2.22 -7.57 -5.47
N ILE A 18 2.60 -8.78 -5.11
CA ILE A 18 3.29 -9.74 -5.99
C ILE A 18 2.28 -10.82 -6.44
N ASP A 19 2.52 -11.43 -7.60
CA ASP A 19 1.72 -12.56 -8.06
C ASP A 19 1.76 -13.74 -7.08
N ASN A 20 0.69 -14.54 -7.03
CA ASN A 20 0.60 -15.72 -6.14
C ASN A 20 1.56 -16.84 -6.50
N ALA A 21 2.19 -16.82 -7.68
CA ALA A 21 3.30 -17.68 -8.05
C ALA A 21 4.65 -17.27 -7.41
N PHE A 22 4.65 -16.32 -6.47
CA PHE A 22 5.84 -15.89 -5.74
C PHE A 22 6.48 -17.03 -4.93
N ASP A 23 7.76 -17.28 -5.20
CA ASP A 23 8.63 -18.15 -4.40
C ASP A 23 9.65 -17.27 -3.67
N PRO A 24 9.57 -17.15 -2.33
CA PRO A 24 10.48 -16.31 -1.55
C PRO A 24 11.96 -16.66 -1.74
N LEU A 25 12.29 -17.96 -1.91
CA LEU A 25 13.68 -18.41 -2.06
C LEU A 25 14.29 -18.03 -3.40
N ARG A 26 13.45 -17.79 -4.40
CA ARG A 26 13.89 -17.49 -5.78
C ARG A 26 13.71 -16.04 -6.16
N HIS A 27 12.70 -15.37 -5.60
CA HIS A 27 12.23 -14.09 -6.10
C HIS A 27 12.41 -12.95 -5.09
N ASP A 28 12.48 -13.21 -3.77
CA ASP A 28 12.43 -12.12 -2.76
C ASP A 28 13.60 -11.13 -2.91
N ASP A 29 14.81 -11.63 -3.17
CA ASP A 29 16.00 -10.78 -3.36
C ASP A 29 15.83 -9.79 -4.51
N TRP A 30 15.19 -10.22 -5.61
CA TRP A 30 14.95 -9.33 -6.75
C TRP A 30 13.91 -8.25 -6.42
N PHE A 31 12.81 -8.63 -5.78
CA PHE A 31 11.78 -7.65 -5.40
C PHE A 31 12.26 -6.72 -4.27
N LEU A 32 13.10 -7.19 -3.36
CA LEU A 32 13.78 -6.36 -2.37
C LEU A 32 14.68 -5.33 -3.07
N ALA A 33 15.52 -5.76 -4.02
CA ALA A 33 16.38 -4.86 -4.76
C ALA A 33 15.57 -3.81 -5.54
N LEU A 34 14.45 -4.20 -6.15
CA LEU A 34 13.54 -3.27 -6.81
C LEU A 34 12.94 -2.26 -5.83
N ALA A 35 12.42 -2.73 -4.69
CA ALA A 35 11.84 -1.87 -3.66
C ALA A 35 12.86 -0.86 -3.13
N THR A 36 14.09 -1.32 -2.85
CA THR A 36 15.19 -0.46 -2.41
C THR A 36 15.56 0.56 -3.48
N PHE A 37 15.70 0.17 -4.74
CA PHE A 37 16.03 1.10 -5.83
C PHE A 37 15.00 2.22 -5.96
N VAL A 38 13.71 1.89 -5.91
CA VAL A 38 12.62 2.87 -5.98
C VAL A 38 12.64 3.78 -4.75
N SER A 39 12.76 3.20 -3.55
CA SER A 39 12.77 3.97 -2.30
C SER A 39 14.00 4.88 -2.14
N ASP A 40 15.16 4.46 -2.62
CA ASP A 40 16.38 5.28 -2.67
C ASP A 40 16.23 6.42 -3.68
N GLY A 41 15.64 6.15 -4.85
CA GLY A 41 15.33 7.20 -5.83
C GLY A 41 14.37 8.25 -5.27
N LEU A 42 13.32 7.83 -4.57
CA LEU A 42 12.39 8.72 -3.88
C LEU A 42 13.08 9.51 -2.76
N ALA A 43 13.97 8.87 -1.99
CA ALA A 43 14.76 9.52 -0.96
C ALA A 43 15.71 10.59 -1.52
N ALA A 44 16.35 10.31 -2.65
CA ALA A 44 17.19 11.27 -3.37
C ALA A 44 16.37 12.48 -3.87
N CYS A 45 15.09 12.29 -4.19
CA CYS A 45 14.15 13.35 -4.56
C CYS A 45 13.55 14.11 -3.36
N GLY A 46 13.92 13.76 -2.12
CA GLY A 46 13.47 14.45 -0.90
C GLY A 46 12.30 13.78 -0.15
N TYR A 47 11.80 12.64 -0.62
CA TYR A 47 10.80 11.84 0.10
C TYR A 47 11.50 10.88 1.06
N ARG A 48 11.55 11.21 2.35
CA ARG A 48 12.32 10.44 3.33
C ARG A 48 11.73 9.05 3.56
N TYR A 49 12.58 8.07 3.87
CA TYR A 49 12.14 6.76 4.33
C TYR A 49 11.18 6.88 5.53
N CYS A 50 10.13 6.06 5.55
CA CYS A 50 9.20 6.03 6.66
C CYS A 50 9.82 5.37 7.90
N LYS A 51 9.77 6.09 9.02
CA LYS A 51 10.24 5.61 10.33
C LYS A 51 9.30 4.56 10.93
N GLY A 52 8.03 4.56 10.50
CA GLY A 52 7.02 3.58 10.91
C GLY A 52 7.17 2.21 10.22
N GLY A 53 8.09 2.06 9.26
CA GLY A 53 8.36 0.79 8.60
C GLY A 53 7.30 0.36 7.58
N ILE A 54 6.40 1.26 7.19
CA ILE A 54 5.38 1.05 6.16
C ILE A 54 6.01 1.17 4.76
N MET A 55 6.91 0.24 4.45
CA MET A 55 7.78 0.28 3.29
C MET A 55 7.85 -1.09 2.60
N ALA A 56 7.79 -1.12 1.28
CA ALA A 56 7.99 -2.30 0.44
C ALA A 56 9.38 -2.95 0.59
N THR A 57 10.34 -2.23 1.18
CA THR A 57 11.64 -2.79 1.56
C THR A 57 11.52 -3.79 2.70
N THR A 58 10.45 -3.75 3.50
CA THR A 58 10.16 -4.78 4.50
C THR A 58 9.35 -5.93 3.91
N ALA A 59 9.61 -7.15 4.36
CA ALA A 59 8.91 -8.33 3.86
C ALA A 59 7.40 -8.24 4.12
N GLN A 60 6.95 -7.61 5.21
CA GLN A 60 5.53 -7.48 5.55
C GLN A 60 4.72 -6.76 4.46
N TRP A 61 5.32 -5.76 3.81
CA TRP A 61 4.67 -4.95 2.77
C TRP A 61 5.10 -5.33 1.35
N ARG A 62 5.79 -6.47 1.22
CA ARG A 62 6.18 -7.09 -0.05
C ARG A 62 5.65 -8.52 -0.07
N GLN A 63 4.38 -8.65 -0.42
CA GLN A 63 3.63 -9.88 -0.21
C GLN A 63 2.84 -10.27 -1.47
N PRO A 64 2.55 -11.58 -1.66
CA PRO A 64 1.66 -12.05 -2.71
C PRO A 64 0.23 -11.52 -2.55
N LEU A 65 -0.52 -11.46 -3.65
CA LEU A 65 -1.91 -11.00 -3.68
C LEU A 65 -2.79 -11.72 -2.64
N ALA A 66 -2.69 -13.04 -2.52
CA ALA A 66 -3.48 -13.82 -1.58
C ALA A 66 -3.19 -13.46 -0.11
N VAL A 67 -1.97 -13.01 0.19
CA VAL A 67 -1.62 -12.52 1.54
C VAL A 67 -2.22 -11.15 1.79
N TRP A 68 -2.20 -10.26 0.79
CA TRP A 68 -2.87 -8.97 0.86
C TRP A 68 -4.38 -9.10 1.05
N GLU A 69 -5.04 -9.98 0.29
CA GLU A 69 -6.47 -10.28 0.45
C GLU A 69 -6.80 -10.70 1.88
N ARG A 70 -5.95 -11.52 2.50
CA ARG A 70 -6.07 -11.87 3.90
C ARG A 70 -5.87 -10.69 4.84
N TYR A 71 -4.88 -9.82 4.60
CA TYR A 71 -4.68 -8.61 5.41
C TYR A 71 -5.96 -7.76 5.43
N PHE A 72 -6.53 -7.48 4.25
CA PHE A 72 -7.78 -6.73 4.16
C PHE A 72 -8.95 -7.45 4.84
N ALA A 73 -9.09 -8.77 4.64
CA ALA A 73 -10.13 -9.56 5.30
C ALA A 73 -9.99 -9.51 6.84
N ASP A 74 -8.77 -9.63 7.35
CA ASP A 74 -8.47 -9.57 8.79
C ASP A 74 -8.73 -8.16 9.35
N TRP A 75 -8.35 -7.11 8.62
CA TRP A 75 -8.62 -5.73 9.03
C TRP A 75 -10.12 -5.42 9.13
N ILE A 76 -10.91 -5.96 8.21
CA ILE A 76 -12.37 -5.81 8.21
C ILE A 76 -13.01 -6.68 9.31
N GLY A 77 -12.59 -7.94 9.45
CA GLY A 77 -13.18 -8.90 10.37
C GLY A 77 -12.79 -8.70 11.83
N ARG A 78 -11.62 -8.11 12.10
CA ARG A 78 -11.07 -7.85 13.44
C ARG A 78 -10.45 -6.45 13.50
N PRO A 79 -11.28 -5.40 13.57
CA PRO A 79 -10.78 -4.03 13.61
C PRO A 79 -10.00 -3.80 14.90
N THR A 80 -8.70 -3.54 14.77
CA THR A 80 -7.83 -3.00 15.82
C THR A 80 -7.39 -1.59 15.44
N PRO A 81 -6.92 -0.76 16.37
CA PRO A 81 -6.39 0.56 16.03
C PRO A 81 -5.32 0.51 14.93
N GLN A 82 -4.45 -0.52 14.94
CA GLN A 82 -3.44 -0.73 13.90
C GLN A 82 -4.07 -1.16 12.57
N SER A 83 -5.01 -2.10 12.59
CA SER A 83 -5.73 -2.54 11.39
C SER A 83 -6.48 -1.39 10.70
N LEU A 84 -7.03 -0.46 11.49
CA LEU A 84 -7.71 0.74 10.98
C LEU A 84 -6.72 1.72 10.34
N LEU A 85 -5.51 1.87 10.89
CA LEU A 85 -4.46 2.69 10.30
C LEU A 85 -3.93 2.07 9.01
N ASP A 86 -3.57 0.78 9.01
CA ASP A 86 -3.03 0.09 7.84
C ASP A 86 -4.06 0.07 6.70
N SER A 87 -5.34 -0.19 7.01
CA SER A 87 -6.41 -0.09 6.02
C SER A 87 -6.62 1.33 5.51
N ALA A 88 -6.48 2.37 6.33
CA ALA A 88 -6.55 3.75 5.86
C ALA A 88 -5.37 4.13 4.95
N ILE A 89 -4.18 3.57 5.19
CA ILE A 89 -2.98 3.80 4.37
C ILE A 89 -3.12 3.11 3.01
N PHE A 90 -3.60 1.86 2.97
CA PHE A 90 -3.63 1.04 1.76
C PHE A 90 -5.00 0.93 1.07
N SER A 91 -6.05 1.56 1.60
CA SER A 91 -7.38 1.54 0.98
C SER A 91 -7.39 2.34 -0.33
N THR A 92 -7.60 1.63 -1.44
CA THR A 92 -7.90 2.24 -2.72
C THR A 92 -9.40 2.49 -2.81
N SER A 93 -9.85 3.72 -2.58
CA SER A 93 -11.24 4.10 -2.83
C SER A 93 -11.52 4.14 -4.33
N THR A 94 -12.13 3.09 -4.89
CA THR A 94 -12.82 3.21 -6.18
C THR A 94 -14.08 4.05 -5.97
N ALA A 95 -13.97 5.35 -6.24
CA ALA A 95 -15.15 6.19 -6.38
C ALA A 95 -15.87 5.80 -7.67
N SER A 96 -16.71 4.76 -7.61
CA SER A 96 -17.72 4.52 -8.63
C SER A 96 -18.72 5.67 -8.54
N GLY A 97 -18.61 6.63 -9.46
CA GLY A 97 -19.63 7.63 -9.69
C GLY A 97 -20.89 6.94 -10.20
N ALA A 98 -21.77 6.53 -9.29
CA ALA A 98 -23.13 6.14 -9.63
C ALA A 98 -23.84 7.37 -10.23
N LYS A 99 -23.94 7.40 -11.56
CA LYS A 99 -24.76 8.39 -12.28
C LYS A 99 -26.23 8.14 -11.88
N PRO A 100 -26.96 9.11 -11.31
CA PRO A 100 -28.37 8.91 -11.03
C PRO A 100 -29.11 8.71 -12.35
N SER A 101 -29.75 7.55 -12.51
CA SER A 101 -30.64 7.28 -13.64
C SER A 101 -31.87 8.18 -13.52
N GLY A 102 -31.83 9.30 -14.23
CA GLY A 102 -32.98 10.16 -14.46
C GLY A 102 -34.08 9.36 -15.14
N ARG A 103 -35.21 9.28 -14.44
CA ARG A 103 -36.49 8.80 -14.92
C ARG A 103 -37.01 9.80 -15.96
N ASN A 104 -37.33 9.36 -17.18
CA ASN A 104 -38.21 10.09 -18.09
C ASN A 104 -38.78 9.16 -19.16
N SER A 105 -40.05 8.78 -18.97
CA SER A 105 -41.13 8.51 -19.94
C SER A 105 -42.21 7.70 -19.23
#